data_AF-A0A1B6JD74-F1
#
_entry.id   AF-A0A1B6JD74-F1
#
_cell.length_a   1.000
_cell.length_b   1.000
_cell.length_c   1.000
_cell.angle_alpha   90.00
_cell.angle_beta   90.00
_cell.angle_gamma   90.00
#
_symmetry.space_group_name_H-M   'P 1'
#
loop_
_entity.id
_entity.type
_entity.pdbx_description
1 polymer ?
#
loop_
_entity_poly.entity_id
_entity_poly.type
_entity_poly.pdbx_seq_one_letter_code
_entity_poly.pdbx_strand_id
1 'polypeptide(L)'
;DHVSYDVTTKSYVFDGTVPISDNIRDSVIEGKEWTVTWLRREGETDNQYYSRLYSKGDSETEEQYWLRILRRLPGEDEDTYKARIESLKTVFTNAPWDHVTYDEDKDQFIFDNK
;
A
#
# COMPACT_ATOMS: atom_id res chain seq x y z
N ASP A 1 3.47 -23.82 0.09
CA ASP A 1 4.12 -22.56 0.47
C ASP A 1 3.29 -21.40 -0.01
N HIS A 2 2.88 -20.53 0.91
CA HIS A 2 1.99 -19.38 0.65
C HIS A 2 2.74 -18.13 0.14
N VAL A 3 4.01 -18.33 -0.22
CA VAL A 3 4.96 -17.30 -0.64
C VAL A 3 5.77 -17.86 -1.80
N SER A 4 5.88 -17.09 -2.88
CA SER A 4 6.75 -17.35 -4.03
C SER A 4 7.68 -16.16 -4.26
N TYR A 5 8.84 -16.41 -4.86
CA TYR A 5 9.77 -15.35 -5.23
C TYR A 5 9.60 -14.99 -6.70
N ASP A 6 9.29 -13.73 -6.98
CA ASP A 6 9.28 -13.19 -8.34
C ASP A 6 10.69 -12.71 -8.69
N VAL A 7 11.33 -13.45 -9.60
CA VAL A 7 12.69 -13.18 -10.09
C VAL A 7 12.78 -11.92 -10.95
N THR A 8 11.68 -11.49 -11.55
CA THR A 8 11.59 -10.33 -12.44
C THR A 8 11.62 -9.05 -11.63
N THR A 9 10.77 -8.98 -10.61
CA THR A 9 10.64 -7.81 -9.72
C THR A 9 11.55 -7.90 -8.50
N LYS A 10 12.20 -9.05 -8.29
CA LYS A 10 13.02 -9.35 -7.10
C LYS A 10 12.22 -9.15 -5.80
N SER A 11 10.98 -9.62 -5.78
CA SER A 11 10.04 -9.45 -4.65
C SER A 11 9.45 -10.78 -4.21
N TYR A 12 9.08 -10.89 -2.94
CA TYR A 12 8.25 -12.01 -2.49
C TYR A 12 6.77 -11.70 -2.73
N VAL A 13 6.06 -12.72 -3.23
CA VAL A 13 4.66 -12.68 -3.62
C VAL A 13 3.89 -13.65 -2.75
N PHE A 14 2.83 -13.18 -2.11
CA PHE A 14 2.04 -14.00 -1.20
C PHE A 14 0.74 -14.42 -1.90
N ASP A 15 0.36 -15.69 -1.79
CA ASP A 15 -0.81 -16.30 -2.45
C ASP A 15 -2.17 -15.88 -1.85
N GLY A 16 -2.14 -14.87 -0.98
CA GLY A 16 -3.33 -14.26 -0.41
C GLY A 16 -3.98 -15.05 0.73
N THR A 17 -3.51 -16.25 1.11
CA THR A 17 -4.05 -16.96 2.29
C THR A 17 -3.33 -16.62 3.58
N VAL A 18 -2.28 -15.81 3.52
CA VAL A 18 -1.55 -15.34 4.71
C VAL A 18 -2.43 -14.37 5.52
N PRO A 19 -2.59 -14.59 6.84
CA PRO A 19 -3.35 -13.71 7.71
C PRO A 19 -2.84 -12.27 7.61
N ILE A 20 -3.76 -11.32 7.44
CA ILE A 20 -3.51 -9.88 7.24
C ILE A 20 -3.04 -9.20 8.54
N SER A 21 -2.85 -9.97 9.63
CA SER A 21 -2.47 -9.41 10.94
C SER A 21 -1.15 -8.65 10.90
N ASP A 22 -0.28 -8.97 9.94
CA ASP A 22 0.98 -8.28 9.75
C ASP A 22 0.94 -7.54 8.40
N ASN A 23 0.64 -6.24 8.45
CA ASN A 23 0.76 -5.30 7.33
C ASN A 23 2.25 -5.11 6.94
N ILE A 24 2.94 -6.18 6.55
CA ILE A 24 4.37 -6.11 6.24
C ILE A 24 4.55 -5.61 4.80
N ARG A 25 4.92 -4.34 4.68
CA ARG A 25 5.32 -3.73 3.39
C ARG A 25 6.82 -3.63 3.20
N ASP A 26 7.59 -3.76 4.28
CA ASP A 26 9.03 -3.95 4.26
C ASP A 26 9.33 -5.15 5.17
N SER A 27 9.54 -6.34 4.58
CA SER A 27 9.93 -7.53 5.35
C SER A 27 11.43 -7.70 5.28
N VAL A 28 12.09 -7.82 6.42
CA VAL A 28 13.45 -8.35 6.48
C VAL A 28 13.35 -9.88 6.48
N ILE A 29 13.47 -10.48 5.29
CA ILE A 29 13.52 -11.94 5.15
C ILE A 29 14.99 -12.33 5.03
N GLU A 30 15.46 -13.14 5.97
CA GLU A 30 16.87 -13.59 6.05
C GLU A 30 17.89 -12.44 6.13
N GLY A 31 17.54 -11.35 6.82
CA GLY A 31 18.44 -10.19 6.98
C GLY A 31 18.53 -9.28 5.74
N LYS A 32 17.72 -9.54 4.70
CA LYS A 32 17.61 -8.70 3.51
C LYS A 32 16.23 -8.05 3.45
N GLU A 33 16.20 -6.77 3.10
CA GLU A 33 14.95 -6.05 2.86
C GLU A 33 14.35 -6.52 1.53
N TRP A 34 13.09 -6.95 1.59
CA TRP A 34 12.34 -7.34 0.40
C TRP A 34 11.06 -6.52 0.30
N THR A 35 10.79 -6.06 -0.92
CA THR A 35 9.47 -5.58 -1.30
C THR A 35 8.53 -6.76 -1.37
N VAL A 36 7.41 -6.67 -0.67
CA VAL A 36 6.34 -7.67 -0.69
C VAL A 36 5.21 -7.17 -1.59
N THR A 37 4.89 -7.94 -2.64
CA THR A 37 3.79 -7.62 -3.55
C THR A 37 2.61 -8.52 -3.24
N TRP A 38 1.48 -7.91 -2.87
CA TRP A 38 0.24 -8.63 -2.60
C TRP A 38 -0.56 -8.83 -3.88
N LEU A 39 -0.95 -10.07 -4.17
CA LEU A 39 -1.84 -10.36 -5.30
C LEU A 39 -3.30 -10.06 -4.92
N ARG A 40 -4.06 -9.61 -5.91
CA ARG A 40 -5.52 -9.61 -5.86
C ARG A 40 -5.99 -11.07 -5.84
N ARG A 41 -6.85 -11.41 -4.89
CA ARG A 41 -7.43 -12.75 -4.78
C ARG A 41 -8.46 -12.95 -5.91
N GLU A 42 -8.68 -14.20 -6.30
CA GLU A 42 -9.69 -14.53 -7.30
C GLU A 42 -11.07 -14.03 -6.84
N GLY A 43 -11.76 -13.28 -7.70
CA GLY A 43 -13.07 -12.68 -7.41
C GLY A 43 -13.05 -11.50 -6.42
N GLU A 44 -11.88 -11.03 -5.98
CA GLU A 44 -11.76 -9.91 -5.06
C GLU A 44 -11.99 -8.57 -5.78
N THR A 45 -12.95 -7.81 -5.28
CA THR A 45 -13.26 -6.46 -5.78
C THR A 45 -12.18 -5.44 -5.39
N ASP A 46 -12.16 -4.27 -6.05
CA ASP A 46 -11.28 -3.16 -5.67
C ASP A 46 -11.42 -2.78 -4.19
N ASN A 47 -12.67 -2.66 -3.72
CA ASN A 47 -12.96 -2.35 -2.33
C ASN A 47 -12.34 -3.38 -1.37
N GLN A 48 -12.51 -4.67 -1.64
CA GLN A 48 -11.97 -5.73 -0.78
C GLN A 48 -10.44 -5.74 -0.79
N TYR A 49 -9.84 -5.62 -1.99
CA TYR A 49 -8.39 -5.63 -2.17
C TYR A 49 -7.72 -4.45 -1.44
N TYR A 50 -8.18 -3.23 -1.69
CA TYR A 50 -7.59 -2.04 -1.08
C TYR A 50 -7.91 -1.94 0.40
N SER A 51 -9.12 -2.29 0.85
CA SER A 51 -9.45 -2.36 2.28
C SER A 51 -8.52 -3.32 3.00
N ARG A 52 -8.26 -4.50 2.42
CA ARG A 52 -7.35 -5.49 2.99
C ARG A 52 -5.92 -4.95 3.14
N LEU A 53 -5.39 -4.25 2.14
CA LEU A 53 -3.98 -3.85 2.11
C LEU A 53 -3.68 -2.50 2.79
N TYR A 54 -4.67 -1.63 2.86
CA TYR A 54 -4.52 -0.24 3.32
C TYR A 54 -5.42 0.05 4.53
N SER A 55 -5.90 -0.97 5.24
CA SER A 55 -6.48 -0.75 6.56
C SER A 55 -5.43 -0.18 7.52
N LYS A 56 -5.89 0.68 8.43
CA LYS A 56 -5.07 1.21 9.52
C LYS A 56 -4.81 0.11 10.55
N GLY A 57 -3.57 0.00 11.01
CA GLY A 57 -3.22 -0.92 12.10
C GLY A 57 -3.70 -0.41 13.46
N ASP A 58 -3.97 -1.30 14.41
CA ASP A 58 -4.49 -0.93 15.74
C ASP A 58 -3.53 -0.02 16.53
N SER A 59 -2.23 -0.16 16.34
CA SER A 59 -1.18 0.65 16.98
C SER A 59 -0.65 1.79 16.11
N GLU A 60 -1.17 1.93 14.89
CA GLU A 60 -0.71 2.93 13.93
C GLU A 60 -1.33 4.28 14.23
N THR A 61 -0.50 5.33 14.35
CA THR A 61 -1.03 6.70 14.49
C THR A 61 -1.65 7.17 13.17
N GLU A 62 -2.49 8.20 13.23
CA GLU A 62 -3.09 8.77 12.01
C GLU A 62 -2.01 9.28 11.03
N GLU A 63 -0.99 9.97 11.56
CA GLU A 63 0.14 10.44 10.75
C GLU A 63 0.92 9.29 10.10
N GLN A 64 1.21 8.22 10.85
CA GLN A 64 1.89 7.04 10.32
C GLN A 64 1.07 6.36 9.22
N TYR A 65 -0.25 6.28 9.41
CA TYR A 65 -1.18 5.75 8.43
C TYR A 65 -1.12 6.53 7.13
N TRP A 66 -1.27 7.85 7.18
CA TRP A 66 -1.25 8.70 5.99
C TRP A 66 0.10 8.69 5.29
N LEU A 67 1.20 8.81 6.04
CA LEU A 67 2.55 8.67 5.48
C LEU A 67 2.71 7.35 4.74
N ARG A 68 2.22 6.24 5.31
CA ARG A 68 2.33 4.91 4.70
C ARG A 68 1.49 4.76 3.43
N ILE A 69 0.23 5.19 3.43
CA ILE A 69 -0.65 4.96 2.27
C ILE A 69 -0.35 5.93 1.11
N LEU A 70 0.12 7.14 1.43
CA LEU A 70 0.49 8.15 0.44
C LEU A 70 1.91 7.95 -0.09
N ARG A 71 2.80 7.25 0.61
CA ARG A 71 4.16 6.96 0.10
C ARG A 71 4.10 6.31 -1.28
N ARG A 72 4.93 6.81 -2.19
CA ARG A 72 5.17 6.19 -3.50
C ARG A 72 5.94 4.89 -3.33
N LEU A 73 5.50 3.83 -4.01
CA LEU A 73 6.11 2.52 -3.89
C LEU A 73 7.38 2.42 -4.76
N PRO A 74 8.38 1.60 -4.37
CA PRO A 74 9.54 1.34 -5.21
C PRO A 74 9.12 0.81 -6.59
N GLY A 75 9.61 1.45 -7.66
CA GLY A 75 9.31 1.06 -9.04
C GLY A 75 7.93 1.51 -9.55
N GLU A 76 7.15 2.23 -8.74
CA GLU A 76 5.89 2.83 -9.16
C GLU A 76 6.17 4.09 -10.00
N ASP A 77 5.75 4.10 -11.27
CA ASP A 77 5.75 5.32 -12.08
C ASP A 77 4.67 6.31 -11.61
N GLU A 78 4.72 7.54 -12.11
CA GLU A 78 3.86 8.64 -11.64
C GLU A 78 2.38 8.36 -11.92
N ASP A 79 2.07 7.85 -13.11
CA ASP A 79 0.70 7.54 -13.52
C ASP A 79 0.11 6.41 -12.66
N THR A 80 0.89 5.35 -12.44
CA THR A 80 0.51 4.23 -11.56
C THR A 80 0.32 4.69 -10.12
N TYR A 81 1.20 5.57 -9.64
CA TYR A 81 1.11 6.16 -8.31
C TYR A 81 -0.16 6.98 -8.13
N LYS A 82 -0.45 7.91 -9.04
CA LYS A 82 -1.67 8.72 -9.01
C LYS A 82 -2.92 7.84 -9.13
N ALA A 83 -2.94 6.88 -10.05
CA ALA A 83 -4.07 5.96 -10.23
C ALA A 83 -4.36 5.11 -8.97
N ARG A 84 -3.30 4.68 -8.26
CA ARG A 84 -3.45 3.97 -6.99
C ARG A 84 -4.09 4.85 -5.93
N ILE A 85 -3.62 6.10 -5.77
CA ILE A 85 -4.20 7.02 -4.78
C ILE A 85 -5.67 7.35 -5.11
N GLU A 86 -6.01 7.51 -6.38
CA GLU A 86 -7.43 7.67 -6.78
C GLU A 86 -8.26 6.42 -6.44
N SER A 87 -7.72 5.22 -6.64
CA SER A 87 -8.40 4.00 -6.22
C SER A 87 -8.63 3.98 -4.70
N LEU A 88 -7.65 4.39 -3.89
CA LEU A 88 -7.83 4.50 -2.44
C LEU A 88 -8.93 5.49 -2.06
N LYS A 89 -9.05 6.64 -2.75
CA LYS A 89 -10.14 7.60 -2.54
C LYS A 89 -11.53 6.98 -2.77
N THR A 90 -11.66 6.11 -3.78
CA THR A 90 -12.93 5.43 -4.06
C THR A 90 -13.29 4.36 -3.02
N VAL A 91 -12.29 3.76 -2.37
CA VAL A 91 -12.50 2.71 -1.36
C VAL A 91 -12.73 3.30 0.02
N PHE A 92 -11.92 4.29 0.42
CA PHE A 92 -11.98 4.93 1.73
C PHE A 92 -12.70 6.27 1.66
N THR A 93 -13.95 6.26 1.19
CA THR A 93 -14.75 7.47 0.91
C THR A 93 -14.98 8.38 2.12
N ASN A 94 -14.87 7.86 3.34
CA ASN A 94 -15.06 8.61 4.58
C ASN A 94 -13.75 9.18 5.17
N ALA A 95 -12.59 8.96 4.52
CA ALA A 95 -11.32 9.49 4.99
C ALA A 95 -11.15 10.98 4.61
N PRO A 96 -10.39 11.77 5.39
CA PRO A 96 -10.14 13.20 5.15
C PRO A 96 -9.23 13.47 3.93
N TRP A 97 -9.68 13.11 2.74
CA TRP A 97 -8.93 13.29 1.49
C TRP A 97 -8.75 14.75 1.08
N ASP A 98 -9.55 15.66 1.64
CA ASP A 98 -9.42 17.12 1.49
C ASP A 98 -8.14 17.68 2.14
N HIS A 99 -7.54 16.93 3.06
CA HIS A 99 -6.24 17.22 3.65
C HIS A 99 -5.05 16.65 2.84
N VAL A 100 -5.33 15.98 1.71
CA VAL A 100 -4.30 15.36 0.85
C VAL A 100 -4.10 16.18 -0.41
N THR A 101 -2.88 16.68 -0.60
CA THR A 101 -2.48 17.44 -1.80
C THR A 101 -1.29 16.78 -2.49
N TYR A 102 -1.24 16.85 -3.81
CA TYR A 102 -0.06 16.44 -4.56
C TYR A 102 0.94 17.61 -4.62
N ASP A 103 2.16 17.36 -4.14
CA ASP A 103 3.30 18.26 -4.21
C ASP A 103 4.09 17.95 -5.49
N GLU A 104 3.94 18.80 -6.50
CA GLU A 104 4.60 18.67 -7.82
C GLU A 104 6.13 18.74 -7.71
N ASP A 105 6.67 19.52 -6.77
CA ASP A 105 8.12 19.68 -6.59
C ASP A 105 8.74 18.40 -6.00
N LYS A 106 7.98 17.70 -5.15
CA LYS A 106 8.40 16.43 -4.51
C LYS A 106 7.92 15.19 -5.24
N ASP A 107 7.04 15.34 -6.23
CA ASP A 107 6.36 14.24 -6.94
C ASP A 107 5.70 13.25 -5.96
N GLN A 108 5.02 13.79 -4.94
CA GLN A 108 4.46 13.03 -3.82
C GLN A 108 3.17 13.64 -3.28
N PHE A 109 2.25 12.78 -2.83
CA PHE A 109 1.10 13.22 -2.03
C PHE A 109 1.53 13.49 -0.58
N ILE A 110 1.03 14.59 -0.03
CA ILE A 110 1.29 15.04 1.33
C ILE A 110 -0.05 15.16 2.06
N PHE A 111 -0.06 14.73 3.33
CA PHE A 111 -1.19 14.93 4.24
C PHE A 111 -0.90 16.12 5.17
N ASP A 112 -1.77 17.13 5.17
CA ASP A 112 -1.70 18.28 6.08
C ASP A 112 -2.64 18.07 7.27
N ASN A 113 -2.07 17.69 8.42
CA ASN A 113 -2.83 17.42 9.65
C ASN A 113 -3.28 18.70 10.41
N LYS A 114 -3.45 19.82 9.70
CA LYS A 114 -3.87 21.10 10.27
C LYS A 114 -5.33 21.10 10.72
#